data_AF-A0A1W9M0Q9-F1
#
_entry.id   AF-A0A1W9M0Q9-F1
#
_cell.length_a   1.000
_cell.length_b   1.000
_cell.length_c   1.000
_cell.angle_alpha   90.00
_cell.angle_beta   90.00
_cell.angle_gamma   90.00
#
_symmetry.space_group_name_H-M   'P 1'
#
loop_
_entity.id
_entity.type
_entity.pdbx_description
1 polymer ?
#
loop_
_entity_poly.entity_id
_entity_poly.type
_entity_poly.pdbx_seq_one_letter_code
_entity_poly.pdbx_strand_id
1 'polypeptide(L)'
;LDVRDRLSTLITDSDGKIIEEFHMADPINDWIRIANSDDNVATVLRLIGSKGSDWVNLYRIFEVIQKDVGRTDKIVSNGWATETSLKRFKHTANSPTSIGDEARHGKEPTSPPAKPMGIHEAKSFIENIIHNWFNSKKTTD
;
A
#
# COMPACT_ATOMS: atom_id res chain seq x y z
N LEU A 1 7.91 17.59 -26.24
CA LEU A 1 7.19 18.52 -25.34
C LEU A 1 6.68 17.68 -24.18
N ASP A 2 7.47 17.61 -23.10
CA ASP A 2 7.09 16.92 -21.86
C ASP A 2 6.35 17.95 -20.99
N VAL A 3 5.03 17.94 -21.07
CA VAL A 3 4.17 18.78 -20.21
C VAL A 3 3.83 17.94 -19.00
N ARG A 4 4.74 17.88 -18.03
CA ARG A 4 4.36 17.55 -16.66
C ARG A 4 3.68 18.78 -16.10
N ASP A 5 2.36 18.80 -16.22
CA ASP A 5 1.52 19.81 -15.62
C ASP A 5 1.77 19.78 -14.10
N ARG A 6 2.40 20.83 -13.56
CA ARG A 6 2.70 20.95 -12.13
C ARG A 6 1.55 21.67 -11.47
N LEU A 7 0.54 20.92 -11.07
CA LEU A 7 -0.52 21.42 -10.21
C LEU A 7 0.01 21.51 -8.77
N SER A 8 0.09 22.73 -8.23
CA SER A 8 0.29 23.00 -6.81
C SER A 8 -0.95 23.64 -6.18
N THR A 9 -1.18 23.32 -4.91
CA THR A 9 -2.15 23.98 -4.05
C THR A 9 -1.38 24.86 -3.08
N LEU A 10 -1.68 26.15 -3.10
CA LEU A 10 -1.10 27.13 -2.17
C LEU A 10 -2.05 27.28 -0.98
N ILE A 11 -1.54 27.06 0.22
CA ILE A 11 -2.21 27.44 1.46
C ILE A 11 -1.70 28.83 1.82
N THR A 12 -2.61 29.80 1.94
CA THR A 12 -2.29 31.17 2.34
C THR A 12 -2.89 31.48 3.71
N ASP A 13 -2.20 32.31 4.50
CA ASP A 13 -2.80 32.91 5.69
C ASP A 13 -3.86 33.98 5.32
N SER A 14 -4.47 34.57 6.35
CA SER A 14 -5.48 35.63 6.19
C SER A 14 -4.95 36.89 5.50
N ASP A 15 -3.64 37.07 5.47
CA ASP A 15 -2.96 38.21 4.85
C ASP A 15 -2.52 37.90 3.41
N GLY A 16 -2.88 36.71 2.89
CA GLY A 16 -2.55 36.27 1.54
C GLY A 16 -1.10 35.83 1.38
N LYS A 17 -0.34 35.67 2.48
CA LYS A 17 1.01 35.12 2.42
C LYS A 17 0.91 33.61 2.29
N ILE A 18 1.63 33.05 1.32
CA ILE A 18 1.77 31.60 1.16
C ILE A 18 2.46 31.06 2.42
N ILE A 19 1.75 30.24 3.16
CA ILE A 19 2.27 29.52 4.33
C ILE A 19 2.74 28.11 3.96
N GLU A 20 2.18 27.52 2.90
CA GLU A 20 2.60 26.22 2.40
C GLU A 20 2.25 26.07 0.91
N GLU A 21 3.16 25.50 0.12
CA GLU A 21 2.90 25.11 -1.27
C GLU A 21 2.95 23.58 -1.35
N PHE A 22 1.82 22.96 -1.67
CA PHE A 22 1.70 21.52 -1.84
C PHE A 22 1.67 21.17 -3.33
N HIS A 23 2.68 20.50 -3.84
CA HIS A 23 2.66 19.92 -5.18
C HIS A 23 2.06 18.52 -5.13
N MET A 24 1.19 18.18 -6.10
CA MET A 24 0.66 16.82 -6.21
C MET A 24 1.73 15.74 -6.40
N ALA A 25 2.96 16.13 -6.76
CA ALA A 25 4.12 15.25 -6.87
C ALA A 25 4.90 15.08 -5.54
N ASP A 26 4.63 15.87 -4.51
CA ASP A 26 5.37 15.83 -3.23
C ASP A 26 5.26 14.48 -2.51
N PRO A 27 4.10 13.79 -2.50
CA PRO A 27 4.03 12.43 -1.95
C PRO A 27 5.01 11.46 -2.62
N ILE A 28 5.21 11.58 -3.94
CA ILE A 28 6.16 10.73 -4.68
C ILE A 28 7.61 11.11 -4.35
N ASN A 29 7.92 12.40 -4.26
CA ASN A 29 9.27 12.87 -3.89
C ASN A 29 9.67 12.40 -2.48
N ASP A 30 8.74 12.45 -1.53
CA ASP A 30 8.95 11.93 -0.18
C ASP A 30 9.21 10.43 -0.16
N TRP A 31 8.43 9.65 -0.92
CA TRP A 31 8.60 8.21 -0.96
C TRP A 31 9.95 7.82 -1.56
N ILE A 32 10.39 8.51 -2.62
CA ILE A 32 11.71 8.33 -3.23
C ILE A 32 12.81 8.70 -2.24
N ARG A 33 12.66 9.80 -1.49
CA ARG A 33 13.62 10.21 -0.46
C ARG A 33 13.76 9.14 0.63
N ILE A 34 12.64 8.64 1.16
CA ILE A 34 12.64 7.59 2.20
C ILE A 34 13.21 6.29 1.64
N ALA A 35 12.94 5.94 0.38
CA ALA A 35 13.48 4.75 -0.27
C ALA A 35 15.02 4.73 -0.36
N ASN A 36 15.68 5.88 -0.32
CA ASN A 36 17.14 5.94 -0.32
C ASN A 36 17.76 5.53 1.03
N SER A 37 16.98 5.50 2.11
CA SER A 37 17.44 5.13 3.46
C SER A 37 16.68 3.97 4.11
N ASP A 38 15.56 3.53 3.53
CA ASP A 38 14.75 2.40 4.00
C ASP A 38 14.56 1.35 2.89
N ASP A 39 15.23 0.19 3.07
CA ASP A 39 15.20 -0.92 2.11
C ASP A 39 13.81 -1.54 1.92
N ASN A 40 12.96 -1.53 2.96
CA ASN A 40 11.61 -2.04 2.86
C ASN A 40 10.78 -1.10 1.97
N VAL A 41 10.93 0.21 2.16
CA VAL A 41 10.30 1.22 1.30
C VAL A 41 10.77 1.10 -0.15
N ALA A 42 12.08 0.98 -0.38
CA ALA A 42 12.62 0.75 -1.72
C ALA A 42 12.04 -0.51 -2.37
N THR A 43 11.85 -1.58 -1.58
CA THR A 43 11.26 -2.84 -2.06
C THR A 43 9.79 -2.66 -2.44
N VAL A 44 8.98 -2.00 -1.61
CA VAL A 44 7.57 -1.74 -1.93
C VAL A 44 7.45 -0.88 -3.19
N LEU A 45 8.26 0.16 -3.36
CA LEU A 45 8.24 0.98 -4.58
C LEU A 45 8.59 0.17 -5.84
N ARG A 46 9.57 -0.74 -5.76
CA ARG A 46 9.88 -1.65 -6.89
C ARG A 46 8.72 -2.59 -7.21
N LEU A 47 8.03 -3.10 -6.19
CA LEU A 47 6.86 -3.97 -6.39
C LEU A 47 5.68 -3.21 -6.99
N ILE A 48 5.44 -1.95 -6.58
CA ILE A 48 4.43 -1.06 -7.18
C ILE A 48 4.75 -0.76 -8.64
N GLY A 49 6.02 -0.46 -8.96
CA GLY A 49 6.47 -0.20 -10.32
C GLY A 49 6.60 -1.44 -11.21
N SER A 50 6.45 -2.64 -10.65
CA SER A 50 6.46 -3.88 -11.42
C SER A 50 5.15 -4.04 -12.19
N LYS A 51 5.17 -4.77 -13.32
CA LYS A 51 4.02 -4.92 -14.22
C LYS A 51 2.83 -5.71 -13.63
N GLY A 52 2.96 -6.28 -12.42
CA GLY A 52 1.93 -7.12 -11.81
C GLY A 52 1.21 -6.41 -10.68
N SER A 53 -0.06 -6.06 -10.84
CA SER A 53 -0.95 -5.76 -9.71
C SER A 53 -1.86 -6.97 -9.42
N ASP A 54 -1.29 -8.16 -9.52
CA ASP A 54 -1.94 -9.44 -9.25
C ASP A 54 -1.91 -9.78 -7.75
N TRP A 55 -2.63 -10.82 -7.36
CA TRP A 55 -2.70 -11.28 -5.98
C TRP A 55 -1.33 -11.61 -5.38
N VAL A 56 -0.41 -12.17 -6.16
CA VAL A 56 0.93 -12.52 -5.70
C VAL A 56 1.72 -11.28 -5.35
N ASN A 57 1.69 -10.25 -6.20
CA ASN A 57 2.39 -9.00 -5.96
C ASN A 57 1.78 -8.21 -4.79
N LEU A 58 0.44 -8.15 -4.71
CA LEU A 58 -0.27 -7.55 -3.57
C LEU A 58 0.12 -8.22 -2.24
N TYR A 59 0.23 -9.56 -2.23
CA TYR A 59 0.66 -10.30 -1.05
C TYR A 59 2.13 -10.01 -0.68
N ARG A 60 3.02 -9.92 -1.66
CA ARG A 60 4.44 -9.57 -1.44
C ARG A 60 4.59 -8.19 -0.81
N ILE A 61 3.85 -7.19 -1.30
CA ILE A 61 3.86 -5.86 -0.70
C ILE A 61 3.41 -5.94 0.76
N PHE A 62 2.31 -6.65 1.03
CA PHE A 62 1.86 -6.89 2.39
C PHE A 62 2.92 -7.56 3.27
N GLU A 63 3.63 -8.60 2.80
CA GLU A 63 4.68 -9.28 3.55
C GLU A 63 5.86 -8.34 3.88
N VAL A 64 6.25 -7.46 2.96
CA VAL A 64 7.30 -6.46 3.22
C VAL A 64 6.88 -5.48 4.31
N ILE A 65 5.67 -4.94 4.24
CA ILE A 65 5.14 -4.01 5.25
C ILE A 65 5.00 -4.74 6.60
N GLN A 66 4.45 -5.95 6.61
CA GLN A 66 4.31 -6.78 7.81
C GLN A 66 5.66 -7.04 8.48
N LYS A 67 6.70 -7.36 7.71
CA LYS A 67 8.06 -7.56 8.20
C LYS A 67 8.61 -6.28 8.83
N ASP A 68 8.44 -5.15 8.16
CA ASP A 68 8.93 -3.85 8.62
C ASP A 68 8.31 -3.42 9.96
N VAL A 69 6.99 -3.58 10.10
CA VAL A 69 6.30 -3.29 11.37
C VAL A 69 6.40 -4.43 12.40
N GLY A 70 7.08 -5.52 12.05
CA GLY A 70 7.33 -6.69 12.88
C GLY A 70 6.24 -7.76 12.86
N ARG A 71 4.94 -7.42 12.82
CA ARG A 71 3.83 -8.39 12.83
C ARG A 71 2.48 -7.83 12.38
N THR A 72 1.55 -8.71 12.00
CA THR A 72 0.22 -8.33 11.43
C THR A 72 -0.65 -7.52 12.38
N ASP A 73 -0.64 -7.83 13.67
CA ASP A 73 -1.36 -7.09 14.71
C ASP A 73 -0.88 -5.65 14.83
N LYS A 74 0.35 -5.30 14.41
CA LYS A 74 0.78 -3.90 14.37
C LYS A 74 0.07 -3.11 13.27
N ILE A 75 -0.25 -3.74 12.15
CA ILE A 75 -1.07 -3.12 11.09
C ILE A 75 -2.48 -2.82 11.62
N VAL A 76 -3.05 -3.73 12.43
CA VAL A 76 -4.36 -3.54 13.07
C VAL A 76 -4.29 -2.49 14.17
N SER A 77 -3.29 -2.55 15.06
CA SER A 77 -3.17 -1.63 16.19
C SER A 77 -2.90 -0.19 15.75
N ASN A 78 -2.22 -0.01 14.61
CA ASN A 78 -2.00 1.29 14.00
C ASN A 78 -3.24 1.81 13.23
N GLY A 79 -4.32 1.03 13.14
CA GLY A 79 -5.56 1.42 12.48
C GLY A 79 -5.55 1.34 10.95
N TRP A 80 -4.55 0.69 10.34
CA TRP A 80 -4.38 0.66 8.88
C TRP A 80 -5.30 -0.35 8.20
N ALA A 81 -5.78 -1.34 8.96
CA ALA A 81 -6.71 -2.35 8.51
C ALA A 81 -7.45 -2.98 9.71
N THR A 82 -8.59 -3.62 9.44
CA THR A 82 -9.26 -4.47 10.42
C THR A 82 -8.70 -5.89 10.38
N GLU A 83 -8.78 -6.62 11.49
CA GLU A 83 -8.41 -8.05 11.51
C GLU A 83 -9.23 -8.85 10.49
N THR A 84 -10.53 -8.55 10.38
CA THR A 84 -11.44 -9.20 9.42
C THR A 84 -11.00 -8.98 7.98
N SER A 85 -10.65 -7.75 7.59
CA SER A 85 -10.21 -7.46 6.21
C SER A 85 -8.85 -8.08 5.90
N LEU A 86 -7.91 -8.07 6.85
CA LEU A 86 -6.61 -8.74 6.70
C LEU A 86 -6.75 -10.26 6.54
N LYS A 87 -7.55 -10.89 7.40
CA LYS A 87 -7.81 -12.33 7.31
C LYS A 87 -8.47 -12.68 5.98
N ARG A 88 -9.46 -11.89 5.55
CA ARG A 88 -10.15 -12.09 4.27
C ARG A 88 -9.18 -11.94 3.09
N PHE A 89 -8.39 -10.88 3.04
CA PHE A 89 -7.37 -10.67 2.00
C PHE A 89 -6.41 -11.87 1.91
N LYS A 90 -5.80 -12.27 3.04
CA LYS A 90 -4.83 -13.38 3.07
C LYS A 90 -5.48 -14.70 2.66
N HIS A 91 -6.72 -14.95 3.08
CA HIS A 91 -7.43 -16.17 2.77
C HIS A 91 -7.81 -16.25 1.29
N THR A 92 -8.30 -15.15 0.71
CA THR A 92 -8.62 -15.08 -0.73
C THR A 92 -7.38 -15.25 -1.59
N ALA A 93 -6.29 -14.53 -1.29
CA ALA A 93 -5.04 -14.62 -2.06
C ALA A 93 -4.42 -16.03 -2.09
N ASN A 94 -4.77 -16.86 -1.10
CA ASN A 94 -4.26 -18.22 -0.93
C ASN A 94 -5.22 -19.31 -1.47
N SER A 95 -6.43 -18.95 -1.92
CA SER A 95 -7.48 -19.91 -2.27
C SER A 95 -7.64 -20.06 -3.80
N PRO A 96 -7.08 -21.11 -4.43
CA PRO A 96 -7.31 -21.38 -5.85
C PRO A 96 -8.78 -21.66 -6.16
N THR A 97 -9.59 -22.13 -5.21
CA THR A 97 -11.05 -22.26 -5.42
C THR A 97 -11.71 -20.89 -5.59
N SER A 98 -11.19 -19.84 -4.95
CA SER A 98 -11.76 -18.49 -4.99
C SER A 98 -11.31 -17.69 -6.20
N ILE A 99 -10.05 -17.78 -6.58
CA ILE A 99 -9.41 -16.90 -7.58
C ILE A 99 -8.62 -17.65 -8.66
N GLY A 100 -8.74 -18.98 -8.74
CA GLY A 100 -8.10 -19.79 -9.78
C GLY A 100 -6.58 -19.71 -9.76
N ASP A 101 -5.99 -19.62 -10.95
CA ASP A 101 -4.54 -19.60 -11.16
C ASP A 101 -3.84 -18.33 -10.63
N GLU A 102 -4.62 -17.31 -10.24
CA GLU A 102 -4.07 -16.12 -9.60
C GLU A 102 -3.71 -16.37 -8.12
N ALA A 103 -4.18 -17.47 -7.53
CA ALA A 103 -3.85 -17.82 -6.15
C ALA A 103 -2.36 -18.08 -5.97
N ARG A 104 -1.84 -17.68 -4.81
CA ARG A 104 -0.45 -17.98 -4.42
C ARG A 104 -0.17 -19.48 -4.32
N HIS A 105 -1.20 -20.28 -4.05
CA HIS A 105 -1.09 -21.72 -3.88
C HIS A 105 -1.83 -22.46 -5.01
N GLY A 106 -1.17 -23.46 -5.59
CA GLY A 106 -1.77 -24.34 -6.63
C GLY A 106 -2.67 -25.45 -6.09
N LYS A 107 -2.89 -25.51 -4.77
CA LYS A 107 -3.88 -26.39 -4.13
C LYS A 107 -4.54 -25.65 -2.98
N GLU A 108 -5.80 -25.96 -2.74
CA GLU A 108 -6.56 -25.35 -1.66
C GLU A 108 -6.02 -25.81 -0.29
N PRO A 109 -5.41 -24.93 0.53
CA PRO A 109 -4.82 -25.34 1.80
C PRO A 109 -5.87 -25.57 2.90
N THR A 110 -7.00 -24.86 2.83
CA THR A 110 -8.09 -24.87 3.81
C THR A 110 -9.43 -24.57 3.12
N SER A 111 -10.57 -24.77 3.78
CA SER A 111 -11.87 -24.39 3.20
C SER A 111 -11.86 -22.94 2.71
N PRO A 112 -12.37 -22.65 1.49
CA PRO A 112 -12.27 -21.32 0.89
C PRO A 112 -13.03 -20.25 1.70
N PRO A 113 -12.66 -18.95 1.57
CA PRO A 113 -13.39 -17.88 2.23
C PRO A 113 -14.84 -17.81 1.74
N ALA A 114 -15.80 -17.76 2.68
CA ALA A 114 -17.22 -17.64 2.36
C ALA A 114 -17.58 -16.35 1.60
N LYS A 115 -16.78 -15.30 1.77
CA LYS A 115 -16.89 -14.03 1.04
C LYS A 115 -15.50 -13.66 0.54
N PRO A 116 -15.07 -14.13 -0.65
CA PRO A 116 -13.78 -13.74 -1.20
C PRO A 116 -13.68 -12.22 -1.41
N MET A 117 -12.48 -11.67 -1.33
CA MET A 117 -12.20 -10.28 -1.68
C MET A 117 -12.02 -10.14 -3.20
N GLY A 118 -12.65 -9.15 -3.83
CA GLY A 118 -12.43 -8.90 -5.26
C GLY A 118 -11.05 -8.29 -5.53
N ILE A 119 -10.48 -8.48 -6.71
CA ILE A 119 -9.13 -7.95 -7.01
C ILE A 119 -9.05 -6.41 -6.91
N HIS A 120 -10.08 -5.67 -7.32
CA HIS A 120 -10.14 -4.22 -7.15
C HIS A 120 -10.20 -3.82 -5.67
N GLU A 121 -10.99 -4.54 -4.88
CA GLU A 121 -11.08 -4.35 -3.43
C GLU A 121 -9.72 -4.63 -2.76
N ALA A 122 -9.02 -5.68 -3.19
CA ALA A 122 -7.70 -6.04 -2.70
C ALA A 122 -6.63 -4.98 -3.04
N LYS A 123 -6.68 -4.39 -4.24
CA LYS A 123 -5.81 -3.27 -4.63
C LYS A 123 -6.02 -2.07 -3.72
N SER A 124 -7.25 -1.58 -3.59
CA SER A 124 -7.56 -0.44 -2.71
C SER A 124 -7.23 -0.74 -1.25
N PHE A 125 -7.42 -1.99 -0.81
CA PHE A 125 -7.04 -2.42 0.54
C PHE A 125 -5.53 -2.32 0.78
N ILE A 126 -4.70 -2.80 -0.16
CA ILE A 126 -3.24 -2.73 -0.06
C ILE A 126 -2.74 -1.29 -0.24
N GLU A 127 -3.30 -0.52 -1.16
CA GLU A 127 -3.00 0.91 -1.34
C GLU A 127 -3.23 1.70 -0.04
N ASN A 128 -4.33 1.45 0.67
CA ASN A 128 -4.58 2.06 1.96
C ASN A 128 -3.50 1.70 3.00
N ILE A 129 -3.09 0.44 3.07
CA ILE A 129 -2.00 0.01 3.98
C ILE A 129 -0.69 0.71 3.60
N ILE A 130 -0.35 0.74 2.30
CA ILE A 130 0.83 1.41 1.77
C ILE A 130 0.85 2.89 2.20
N HIS A 131 -0.24 3.63 1.96
CA HIS A 131 -0.33 5.05 2.30
C HIS A 131 -0.13 5.31 3.79
N ASN A 132 -0.82 4.55 4.65
CA ASN A 132 -0.69 4.74 6.10
C ASN A 132 0.71 4.36 6.61
N TRP A 133 1.29 3.29 6.07
CA TRP A 133 2.65 2.88 6.39
C TRP A 133 3.67 3.95 5.96
N PHE A 134 3.58 4.46 4.73
CA PHE A 134 4.43 5.56 4.27
C PHE A 134 4.29 6.80 5.15
N ASN A 135 3.07 7.18 5.53
CA ASN A 135 2.84 8.31 6.42
C ASN A 135 3.49 8.09 7.80
N SER A 136 3.51 6.86 8.31
CA SER A 136 4.20 6.54 9.57
C SER A 136 5.72 6.66 9.50
N LYS A 137 6.29 6.67 8.28
CA LYS A 137 7.73 6.82 8.03
C LYS A 137 8.15 8.28 7.82
N LYS A 138 7.21 9.19 7.59
CA LYS A 138 7.50 10.61 7.53
C LYS A 138 7.84 11.07 8.95
N THR A 139 9.05 11.57 9.16
CA THR A 139 9.40 12.27 10.40
C THR A 139 8.47 13.46 10.55
N THR A 140 7.82 13.55 11.71
CA THR A 140 7.22 14.81 12.15
C THR A 140 8.39 15.65 12.63
N ASP A 141 8.80 16.63 11.82
CA ASP A 141 9.71 17.68 12.28
C ASP A 141 9.01 18.58 13.31
#